data_AF-A0A536EFG9-F1
#
_entry.id   AF-A0A536EFG9-F1
#
_cell.length_a   1.000
_cell.length_b   1.000
_cell.length_c   1.000
_cell.angle_alpha   90.00
_cell.angle_beta   90.00
_cell.angle_gamma   90.00
#
_symmetry.space_group_name_H-M   'P 1'
#
loop_
_entity.id
_entity.type
_entity.pdbx_description
1 polymer ?
#
loop_
_entity_poly.entity_id
_entity_poly.type
_entity_poly.pdbx_seq_one_letter_code
_entity_poly.pdbx_strand_id
1 'polypeptide(L)'
;MEDPILEFLRSQARNYRCRVCGSNHKGSQLRKIGNHNNKLIVQVTCGRCRDSFFLHVEFAGSIVNAVEEVTRVAAPSPRDADEIDGEPLTHDDVLDAHQRLAAFQGKLTELLED
;
A
#
# COMPACT_ATOMS: atom_id res chain seq x y z
N MET A 1 -4.96 -7.56 28.17
CA MET A 1 -3.83 -8.42 27.74
C MET A 1 -3.58 -8.10 26.29
N GLU A 2 -2.40 -7.59 25.92
CA GLU A 2 -2.07 -7.38 24.51
C GLU A 2 -1.94 -8.73 23.78
N ASP A 3 -2.30 -8.77 22.50
CA ASP A 3 -2.25 -9.98 21.67
C ASP A 3 -0.78 -10.42 21.49
N PRO A 4 -0.39 -11.65 21.89
CA PRO A 4 1.02 -12.08 21.89
C PRO A 4 1.68 -12.00 20.52
N ILE A 5 0.90 -12.10 19.44
CA ILE A 5 1.42 -11.91 18.08
C ILE A 5 1.83 -10.46 17.81
N LEU A 6 1.10 -9.47 18.35
CA LEU A 6 1.46 -8.06 18.19
C LEU A 6 2.73 -7.73 18.95
N GLU A 7 2.95 -8.35 20.11
CA GLU A 7 4.19 -8.22 20.87
C GLU A 7 5.38 -8.80 20.08
N PHE A 8 5.20 -9.98 19.49
CA PHE A 8 6.18 -10.57 18.58
C PHE A 8 6.49 -9.65 17.39
N LEU A 9 5.46 -9.14 16.69
CA LEU A 9 5.66 -8.24 15.55
C LEU A 9 6.37 -6.94 15.94
N ARG A 10 6.07 -6.37 17.11
CA ARG A 10 6.80 -5.21 17.64
C ARG A 10 8.26 -5.52 17.90
N SER A 11 8.57 -6.72 18.41
CA SER A 11 9.97 -7.14 18.64
C SER A 11 10.77 -7.24 17.34
N GLN A 12 10.11 -7.60 16.23
CA GLN A 12 10.70 -7.73 14.90
C GLN A 12 10.76 -6.39 14.15
N ALA A 13 9.86 -5.45 14.43
CA ALA A 13 9.73 -4.18 13.70
C ALA A 13 11.04 -3.36 13.63
N ARG A 14 11.90 -3.45 14.66
CA ARG A 14 13.21 -2.77 14.66
C ARG A 14 14.15 -3.19 13.52
N ASN A 15 13.94 -4.38 12.94
CA ASN A 15 14.76 -4.92 11.85
C ASN A 15 14.34 -4.37 10.47
N TYR A 16 13.21 -3.67 10.39
CA TYR A 16 12.66 -3.14 9.14
C TYR A 16 12.75 -1.62 9.11
N ARG A 17 12.95 -1.05 7.90
CA ARG A 17 13.02 0.39 7.66
C ARG A 17 11.80 0.89 6.91
N CYS A 18 11.34 2.07 7.29
CA CYS A 18 10.30 2.80 6.60
C CYS A 18 10.77 3.17 5.20
N ARG A 19 9.96 2.85 4.19
CA ARG A 19 10.26 3.14 2.78
C ARG A 19 10.28 4.64 2.47
N VAL A 20 9.58 5.45 3.26
CA VAL A 20 9.49 6.90 3.06
C VAL A 20 10.64 7.64 3.72
N CYS A 21 10.89 7.42 5.02
CA CYS A 21 11.88 8.21 5.78
C CYS A 21 13.17 7.45 6.13
N GLY A 22 13.29 6.18 5.74
CA GLY A 22 14.46 5.33 6.00
C GLY A 22 14.69 4.96 7.48
N SER A 23 13.90 5.50 8.41
CA SER A 23 14.02 5.20 9.84
C SER A 23 13.49 3.80 10.13
N ASN A 24 14.06 3.13 11.13
CA ASN A 24 13.54 1.83 11.53
C ASN A 24 12.11 1.95 12.10
N HIS A 25 11.36 0.84 12.07
CA HIS A 25 10.01 0.77 12.62
C HIS A 25 10.00 0.54 14.15
N LYS A 26 11.10 0.88 14.85
CA LYS A 26 11.11 0.86 16.32
C LYS A 26 10.14 1.95 16.83
N GLY A 27 9.16 1.56 17.63
CA GLY A 27 8.14 2.48 18.13
C GLY A 27 7.05 2.83 17.11
N SER A 28 6.97 2.09 16.00
CA SER A 28 5.79 2.17 15.12
C SER A 28 4.52 1.73 15.85
N GLN A 29 3.40 2.37 15.52
CA GLN A 29 2.09 1.95 16.00
C GLN A 29 1.64 0.74 15.19
N LEU A 30 1.29 -0.36 15.87
CA LEU A 30 0.73 -1.56 15.25
C LEU A 30 -0.71 -1.71 15.71
N ARG A 31 -1.64 -1.85 14.75
CA ARG A 31 -3.06 -2.06 15.00
C ARG A 31 -3.54 -3.29 14.25
N LYS A 32 -4.10 -4.27 14.98
CA LYS A 32 -4.80 -5.41 14.38
C LYS A 32 -6.10 -4.92 13.74
N ILE A 33 -6.27 -5.22 12.45
CA ILE A 33 -7.46 -4.85 11.68
C ILE A 33 -8.45 -6.01 11.65
N GLY A 34 -7.95 -7.24 11.51
CA GLY A 34 -8.80 -8.43 11.49
C GLY A 34 -8.00 -9.71 11.24
N ASN A 35 -8.74 -10.82 11.15
CA ASN A 35 -8.23 -12.12 10.72
C ASN A 35 -9.09 -12.60 9.55
N HIS A 36 -8.46 -13.09 8.48
CA HIS A 36 -9.13 -13.61 7.29
C HIS A 36 -8.34 -14.79 6.73
N ASN A 37 -8.98 -15.94 6.51
CA ASN A 37 -8.37 -17.14 5.92
C ASN A 37 -6.99 -17.50 6.51
N ASN A 38 -6.90 -17.56 7.85
CA ASN A 38 -5.64 -17.83 8.58
C ASN A 38 -4.53 -16.79 8.37
N LYS A 39 -4.90 -15.58 7.90
CA LYS A 39 -4.02 -14.42 7.78
C LYS A 39 -4.43 -13.35 8.78
N LEU A 40 -3.47 -12.85 9.53
CA LEU A 40 -3.65 -11.69 10.39
C LEU A 40 -3.31 -10.42 9.60
N ILE A 41 -4.26 -9.47 9.57
CA ILE A 41 -4.06 -8.17 8.92
C ILE A 41 -3.71 -7.14 10.00
N VAL A 42 -2.53 -6.53 9.88
CA VAL A 42 -2.02 -5.53 10.81
C VAL A 42 -1.70 -4.25 10.07
N GLN A 43 -2.25 -3.12 10.50
CA GLN A 43 -1.82 -1.80 10.06
C GLN A 43 -0.58 -1.39 10.86
N VAL A 44 0.47 -0.97 10.16
CA VAL A 44 1.72 -0.46 10.72
C VAL A 44 1.85 1.00 10.34
N THR A 45 2.00 1.88 11.33
CA THR A 45 2.19 3.31 11.13
C THR A 45 3.59 3.72 11.59
N CYS A 46 4.36 4.38 10.73
CA CYS A 46 5.69 4.89 11.05
C CYS A 46 5.60 5.94 12.17
N GLY A 47 6.36 5.76 13.25
CA GLY A 47 6.40 6.74 14.35
C GLY A 47 7.03 8.09 13.96
N ARG A 48 7.80 8.15 12.86
CA ARG A 48 8.52 9.35 12.42
C ARG A 48 7.75 10.15 11.36
N CYS A 49 7.44 9.53 10.21
CA CYS A 49 6.79 10.23 9.09
C CYS A 49 5.29 9.95 8.96
N ARG A 50 4.71 9.14 9.86
CA ARG A 50 3.29 8.74 9.88
C ARG A 50 2.79 7.99 8.64
N ASP A 51 3.68 7.60 7.74
CA ASP A 51 3.35 6.69 6.64
C ASP A 51 2.80 5.37 7.19
N SER A 52 1.77 4.83 6.53
CA SER A 52 1.07 3.64 7.02
C SER A 52 0.91 2.59 5.92
N PHE A 53 1.10 1.32 6.28
CA PHE A 53 0.91 0.19 5.38
C PHE A 53 0.27 -1.00 6.09
N PHE A 54 -0.24 -1.95 5.32
CA PHE A 54 -0.82 -3.19 5.83
C PHE A 54 0.19 -4.34 5.72
N LEU A 55 0.28 -5.13 6.78
CA LEU A 55 1.07 -6.36 6.87
C LEU A 55 0.12 -7.55 6.96
N HIS A 56 0.29 -8.52 6.07
CA HIS A 56 -0.39 -9.81 6.13
C HIS A 56 0.56 -10.84 6.74
N VAL A 57 0.16 -11.46 7.84
CA VAL A 57 0.94 -12.49 8.54
C VAL A 57 0.23 -13.82 8.40
N GLU A 58 0.87 -14.77 7.74
CA GLU A 58 0.40 -16.15 7.55
C GLU A 58 1.01 -17.07 8.60
N PHE A 59 0.18 -17.93 9.22
CA PHE A 59 0.65 -18.91 10.19
C PHE A 59 0.85 -20.27 9.51
N ALA A 60 2.08 -20.78 9.49
CA ALA A 60 2.44 -22.07 8.89
C ALA A 60 1.97 -23.31 9.69
N GLY A 61 0.92 -23.19 10.51
CA GLY A 61 0.63 -24.11 11.61
C GLY A 61 -0.72 -24.86 11.59
N SER A 62 -1.51 -24.80 10.52
CA SER A 62 -2.70 -25.68 10.41
C SER A 62 -2.87 -26.19 8.98
N ILE A 63 -2.32 -27.36 8.75
CA ILE A 63 -2.64 -28.27 7.64
C ILE A 63 -4.12 -28.63 7.69
N VAL A 64 -4.93 -28.01 6.85
CA VAL A 64 -6.03 -28.68 6.16
C VAL A 64 -5.97 -28.26 4.70
N ASN A 65 -5.97 -29.29 3.85
CA ASN A 65 -5.85 -29.23 2.41
C ASN A 65 -6.84 -28.24 1.80
N ALA A 66 -6.32 -27.20 1.15
CA ALA A 66 -6.84 -26.73 -0.12
C ALA A 66 -5.66 -26.08 -0.83
N VAL A 67 -5.01 -26.87 -1.67
CA VAL A 67 -4.34 -26.32 -2.85
C VAL A 67 -5.47 -25.76 -3.72
N GLU A 68 -5.97 -24.57 -3.36
CA GLU A 68 -6.51 -23.70 -4.38
C GLU A 68 -5.35 -22.81 -4.78
N GLU A 69 -4.99 -22.91 -6.06
CA GLU A 69 -4.22 -21.88 -6.73
C GLU A 69 -4.77 -20.54 -6.25
N VAL A 70 -3.99 -19.86 -5.41
CA VAL A 70 -4.19 -18.44 -5.22
C VAL A 70 -3.84 -17.88 -6.59
N THR A 71 -4.86 -17.75 -7.45
CA THR A 71 -4.89 -16.74 -8.48
C THR A 71 -4.44 -15.51 -7.76
N ARG A 72 -3.17 -15.15 -7.98
CA ARG A 72 -2.61 -13.92 -7.49
C ARG A 72 -3.56 -12.88 -8.05
N VAL A 73 -4.49 -12.40 -7.23
CA VAL A 73 -5.04 -11.08 -7.46
C VAL A 73 -3.85 -10.21 -7.11
N ALA A 74 -2.96 -10.07 -8.09
CA ALA A 74 -2.03 -8.99 -8.14
C ALA A 74 -2.94 -7.77 -8.04
N ALA A 75 -3.10 -7.23 -6.82
CA ALA A 75 -3.33 -5.81 -6.74
C ALA A 75 -2.13 -5.25 -7.50
N PRO A 76 -2.33 -4.65 -8.69
CA PRO A 76 -1.23 -4.25 -9.54
C PRO A 76 -0.33 -3.39 -8.68
N SER A 77 0.89 -3.89 -8.45
CA SER A 77 1.94 -3.04 -7.90
C SER A 77 2.02 -1.85 -8.85
N PRO A 78 2.21 -0.61 -8.39
CA PRO A 78 2.51 0.51 -9.30
C PRO A 78 3.77 0.26 -10.16
N ARG A 79 4.52 -0.82 -9.89
CA ARG A 79 5.65 -1.32 -10.68
C ARG A 79 5.32 -2.51 -11.59
N ASP A 80 4.19 -3.15 -11.36
CA ASP A 80 3.54 -4.10 -12.29
C ASP A 80 2.41 -3.34 -13.02
N ALA A 81 2.62 -2.04 -13.30
CA ALA A 81 1.79 -1.39 -14.28
C ALA A 81 1.98 -2.22 -15.56
N ASP A 82 0.88 -2.76 -16.08
CA ASP A 82 0.83 -3.20 -17.46
C ASP A 82 1.58 -2.14 -18.29
N GLU A 83 2.37 -2.62 -19.26
CA GLU A 83 3.02 -1.74 -20.24
C GLU A 83 1.98 -0.67 -20.63
N ILE A 84 2.22 0.58 -20.22
CA ILE A 84 1.20 1.63 -20.34
C ILE A 84 1.02 1.81 -21.83
N ASP A 85 -0.03 1.20 -22.38
CA ASP A 85 -0.30 1.19 -23.81
C ASP A 85 -0.57 2.64 -24.23
N GLY A 86 0.34 3.21 -25.02
CA GLY A 86 0.28 4.61 -25.43
C GLY A 86 1.63 5.19 -25.84
N GLU A 87 1.58 6.30 -26.55
CA GLU A 87 2.78 7.08 -26.86
C GLU A 87 3.33 7.74 -25.58
N PRO A 88 4.66 7.82 -25.39
CA PRO A 88 5.24 8.52 -24.25
C PRO A 88 4.75 9.97 -24.20
N LEU A 89 4.42 10.44 -22.99
CA LEU A 89 4.03 11.83 -22.78
C LEU A 89 5.14 12.78 -23.27
N THR A 90 4.80 13.70 -24.15
CA THR A 90 5.72 14.70 -24.69
C THR A 90 5.72 15.97 -23.85
N HIS A 91 6.68 16.86 -24.11
CA HIS A 91 6.70 18.16 -23.44
C HIS A 91 5.49 19.02 -23.81
N ASP A 92 5.05 18.95 -25.06
CA ASP A 92 3.92 19.73 -25.55
C ASP A 92 2.61 19.26 -24.90
N ASP A 93 2.45 17.95 -24.69
CA ASP A 93 1.28 17.40 -23.96
C ASP A 93 1.16 17.98 -22.54
N VAL A 94 2.30 18.13 -21.84
CA VAL A 94 2.33 18.72 -20.50
C VAL A 94 1.97 20.21 -20.55
N LEU A 95 2.47 20.92 -21.57
CA LEU A 95 2.23 22.34 -21.73
C LEU A 95 0.75 22.62 -22.07
N ASP A 96 0.15 21.83 -22.94
CA ASP A 96 -1.26 21.92 -23.32
C ASP A 96 -2.17 21.63 -22.12
N ALA A 97 -1.88 20.58 -21.34
CA ALA A 97 -2.59 20.29 -20.11
C ALA A 97 -2.51 21.45 -19.11
N HIS A 98 -1.31 22.03 -18.93
CA HIS A 98 -1.12 23.19 -18.06
C HIS A 98 -1.95 24.41 -18.53
N GLN A 99 -1.92 24.73 -19.83
CA GLN A 99 -2.67 25.86 -20.37
C GLN A 99 -4.18 25.69 -20.22
N ARG A 100 -4.70 24.47 -20.46
CA ARG A 100 -6.12 24.13 -20.27
C ARG A 100 -6.52 24.30 -18.81
N LEU A 101 -5.73 23.79 -17.87
CA LEU A 101 -5.96 23.93 -16.44
C LEU A 101 -5.91 25.40 -15.99
N ALA A 102 -4.97 26.18 -16.52
CA ALA A 102 -4.82 27.59 -16.18
C ALA A 102 -6.01 28.45 -16.64
N ALA A 103 -6.66 28.08 -17.75
CA ALA A 103 -7.83 28.77 -18.27
C ALA A 103 -9.16 28.28 -17.70
N PHE A 104 -9.18 27.13 -17.02
CA PHE A 104 -10.41 26.51 -16.54
C PHE A 104 -10.98 27.25 -15.31
N GLN A 105 -12.26 27.62 -15.37
CA GLN A 105 -12.96 28.36 -14.30
C GLN A 105 -14.09 27.56 -13.65
N GLY A 106 -14.26 26.28 -14.04
CA GLY A 106 -15.30 25.39 -13.55
C GLY A 106 -14.91 24.63 -12.28
N LYS A 107 -15.79 23.70 -11.87
CA LYS A 107 -15.51 22.77 -10.76
C LYS A 107 -14.67 21.60 -11.24
N LEU A 108 -13.92 20.98 -10.33
CA LEU A 108 -13.14 19.78 -10.62
C LEU A 108 -13.98 18.66 -11.25
N THR A 109 -15.26 18.52 -10.87
CA THR A 109 -16.16 17.52 -11.46
C THR A 109 -16.44 17.77 -12.94
N GLU A 110 -16.56 19.04 -13.35
CA GLU A 110 -16.81 19.43 -14.74
C GLU A 110 -15.57 19.21 -15.62
N LEU A 111 -14.37 19.20 -15.03
CA LEU A 111 -13.10 18.91 -15.72
C LEU A 111 -12.92 17.42 -16.02
N LEU A 112 -13.59 16.53 -15.28
CA LEU A 112 -13.45 15.07 -15.38
C LEU A 112 -14.47 14.42 -16.33
N GLU A 113 -15.46 15.20 -16.80
CA GLU A 113 -16.54 14.74 -17.69
C GLU A 113 -16.28 15.06 -19.18
N ASP A 114 -15.18 15.76 -19.47
CA ASP A 114 -14.74 16.22 -20.80
C ASP A 114 -13.88 15.18 -21.55
#